data_AF-A0A962SZG1-F1
#
_entry.id   AF-A0A962SZG1-F1
#
_cell.length_a   1.000
_cell.length_b   1.000
_cell.length_c   1.000
_cell.angle_alpha   90.00
_cell.angle_beta   90.00
_cell.angle_gamma   90.00
#
_symmetry.space_group_name_H-M   'P 1'
#
loop_
_entity.id
_entity.type
_entity.pdbx_description
1 polymer ?
#
loop_
_entity_poly.entity_id
_entity_poly.type
_entity_poly.pdbx_seq_one_letter_code
_entity_poly.pdbx_strand_id
1 'polypeptide(L)'
;LAERLPDNAVVLNNLAWFYYEAGDPRALRYAERAHDKAPDNPEVADTLGWILVQRNEALRGLEFLEKAANKLPDQPSVRYHLAAAYAKLGRKDAARQELQKLADVSAFPEQEEARKLLESLGQ
;
A
#
# COMPACT_ATOMS: atom_id res chain seq x y z
N LEU A 1 -2.48 -20.46 26.24
CA LEU A 1 -2.28 -19.03 26.57
C LEU A 1 -2.92 -18.24 25.45
N ALA A 2 -4.11 -17.65 25.65
CA ALA A 2 -4.69 -16.75 24.65
C ALA A 2 -3.86 -15.47 24.67
N GLU A 3 -2.99 -15.29 23.67
CA GLU A 3 -2.26 -14.05 23.47
C GLU A 3 -3.28 -12.90 23.49
N ARG A 4 -3.11 -11.94 24.40
CA ARG A 4 -3.83 -10.67 24.36
C ARG A 4 -3.41 -9.98 23.07
N LEU A 5 -4.15 -10.27 21.99
CA LEU A 5 -3.93 -9.62 20.71
C LEU A 5 -4.06 -8.11 20.94
N PRO A 6 -3.15 -7.30 20.39
CA PRO A 6 -3.28 -5.86 20.47
C PRO A 6 -4.65 -5.46 19.88
N ASP A 7 -5.43 -4.69 20.63
CA ASP A 7 -6.75 -4.21 20.20
C ASP A 7 -6.70 -2.72 19.78
N ASN A 8 -5.53 -2.29 19.32
CA ASN A 8 -5.29 -0.93 18.84
C ASN A 8 -4.94 -1.01 17.35
N ALA A 9 -5.67 -0.23 16.53
CA ALA A 9 -5.49 -0.18 15.08
C ALA A 9 -4.03 0.06 14.66
N VAL A 10 -3.30 0.92 15.37
CA VAL A 10 -1.88 1.23 15.06
C VAL A 10 -1.01 0.01 15.28
N VAL A 11 -1.19 -0.71 16.40
CA VAL A 11 -0.38 -1.91 16.68
C VAL A 11 -0.73 -3.04 15.72
N LEU A 12 -2.02 -3.19 15.39
CA LEU A 12 -2.47 -4.14 14.36
C LEU A 12 -1.87 -3.81 12.99
N ASN A 13 -1.80 -2.53 12.63
CA ASN A 13 -1.18 -2.08 11.38
C ASN A 13 0.31 -2.40 11.35
N ASN A 14 1.03 -2.09 12.43
CA ASN A 14 2.45 -2.39 12.53
C ASN A 14 2.73 -3.91 12.48
N LEU A 15 1.86 -4.73 13.08
CA LEU A 15 1.94 -6.19 12.94
C LEU A 15 1.68 -6.63 11.51
N ALA A 16 0.70 -6.03 10.83
CA ALA A 16 0.42 -6.34 9.43
C ALA A 16 1.64 -6.07 8.55
N TRP A 17 2.28 -4.91 8.72
CA TRP A 17 3.51 -4.57 8.02
C TRP A 17 4.66 -5.52 8.34
N PHE A 18 4.91 -5.80 9.62
CA PHE A 18 5.95 -6.73 10.04
C PHE A 18 5.77 -8.12 9.42
N TYR A 19 4.55 -8.66 9.44
CA TYR A 19 4.27 -9.96 8.83
C TYR A 19 4.37 -9.91 7.30
N TYR A 20 4.02 -8.78 6.68
CA TYR A 20 4.18 -8.58 5.24
C TYR A 20 5.67 -8.65 4.85
N GLU A 21 6.55 -7.92 5.55
CA GLU A 21 8.00 -7.95 5.32
C GLU A 21 8.59 -9.34 5.57
N ALA A 22 8.05 -10.08 6.54
CA ALA A 22 8.45 -11.46 6.81
C ALA A 22 7.91 -12.50 5.80
N GLY A 23 7.12 -12.09 4.80
CA GLY A 23 6.46 -12.99 3.85
C GLY A 23 5.40 -13.89 4.49
N ASP A 24 4.89 -13.51 5.67
CA ASP A 24 3.96 -14.31 6.44
C ASP A 24 2.51 -14.01 6.03
N PRO A 25 1.70 -15.05 5.71
CA PRO A 25 0.32 -14.85 5.28
C PRO A 25 -0.59 -14.20 6.33
N ARG A 26 -0.18 -14.16 7.61
CA ARG A 26 -0.90 -13.47 8.68
C ARG A 26 -1.02 -11.96 8.46
N ALA A 27 -0.18 -11.37 7.60
CA ALA A 27 -0.20 -9.94 7.28
C ALA A 27 -1.62 -9.43 6.96
N LEU A 28 -2.33 -10.12 6.07
CA LEU A 28 -3.67 -9.72 5.64
C LEU A 28 -4.66 -9.70 6.82
N ARG A 29 -4.64 -10.74 7.67
CA ARG A 29 -5.52 -10.82 8.84
C ARG A 29 -5.33 -9.64 9.79
N TYR A 30 -4.09 -9.19 9.97
CA TYR A 30 -3.82 -8.05 10.86
C TYR A 30 -4.18 -6.72 10.20
N ALA A 31 -3.98 -6.58 8.89
CA ALA A 31 -4.40 -5.39 8.14
C ALA A 31 -5.93 -5.22 8.14
N GLU A 32 -6.68 -6.30 7.91
CA GLU A 32 -8.15 -6.29 7.97
C GLU A 32 -8.64 -5.91 9.37
N ARG A 33 -8.06 -6.51 10.42
CA ARG A 33 -8.41 -6.14 11.80
C ARG A 33 -8.04 -4.69 12.15
N ALA A 34 -6.93 -4.17 11.62
CA ALA A 34 -6.58 -2.76 11.80
C ALA A 34 -7.62 -1.86 11.14
N HIS A 35 -8.06 -2.21 9.94
CA HIS A 35 -9.08 -1.47 9.20
C HIS A 35 -10.44 -1.50 9.89
N ASP A 36 -10.88 -2.66 10.39
CA ASP A 36 -12.13 -2.79 11.17
C ASP A 36 -12.16 -1.86 12.38
N LYS A 37 -10.99 -1.58 12.97
CA LYS A 37 -10.85 -0.71 14.15
C LYS A 37 -10.71 0.77 13.79
N ALA A 38 -10.18 1.08 12.62
CA ALA A 38 -9.96 2.44 12.16
C ALA A 38 -10.23 2.57 10.64
N PRO A 39 -11.50 2.47 10.21
CA PRO A 39 -11.85 2.40 8.78
C PRO A 39 -11.51 3.68 8.00
N ASP A 40 -11.46 4.81 8.70
CA ASP A 40 -11.13 6.13 8.13
C ASP A 40 -9.64 6.50 8.24
N ASN A 41 -8.80 5.62 8.82
CA ASN A 41 -7.38 5.90 8.94
C ASN A 41 -6.66 5.61 7.60
N PRO A 42 -6.02 6.60 6.98
CA PRO A 42 -5.43 6.43 5.66
C PRO A 42 -4.15 5.59 5.64
N GLU A 43 -3.37 5.53 6.72
CA GLU A 43 -2.19 4.66 6.81
C GLU A 43 -2.58 3.18 6.91
N VAL A 44 -3.68 2.92 7.62
CA VAL A 44 -4.28 1.57 7.71
C VAL A 44 -4.85 1.15 6.36
N ALA A 45 -5.54 2.07 5.67
CA ALA A 45 -6.02 1.83 4.31
C ALA A 45 -4.86 1.54 3.34
N ASP A 46 -3.76 2.31 3.42
CA ASP A 46 -2.58 2.06 2.59
C ASP A 46 -2.00 0.66 2.83
N THR A 47 -1.77 0.29 4.10
CA THR A 47 -1.20 -1.02 4.46
C THR A 47 -2.08 -2.18 3.99
N LEU A 48 -3.39 -2.11 4.21
CA LEU A 48 -4.33 -3.13 3.74
C LEU A 48 -4.36 -3.19 2.21
N GLY A 49 -4.44 -2.03 1.56
CA GLY A 49 -4.45 -1.92 0.11
C GLY A 49 -3.20 -2.54 -0.52
N TRP A 50 -2.03 -2.21 0.02
CA TRP A 50 -0.76 -2.74 -0.46
C TRP A 50 -0.65 -4.25 -0.30
N ILE A 51 -1.00 -4.78 0.88
CA ILE A 51 -0.98 -6.23 1.12
C ILE A 51 -1.91 -6.97 0.15
N LEU A 52 -3.11 -6.43 -0.13
CA LEU A 52 -4.02 -7.00 -1.12
C LEU A 52 -3.40 -7.01 -2.53
N VAL A 53 -2.77 -5.91 -2.96
CA VAL A 53 -2.07 -5.82 -4.25
C VAL A 53 -0.96 -6.86 -4.38
N GLN A 54 -0.18 -7.05 -3.32
CA GLN A 54 0.89 -8.04 -3.27
C GLN A 54 0.38 -9.49 -3.28
N ARG A 55 -0.85 -9.70 -2.82
CA ARG A 55 -1.55 -11.00 -2.86
C ARG A 55 -2.32 -11.26 -4.17
N ASN A 56 -2.06 -10.48 -5.22
CA ASN A 56 -2.76 -10.53 -6.51
C ASN A 56 -4.25 -10.17 -6.43
N GLU A 57 -4.66 -9.47 -5.38
CA GLU A 57 -6.01 -8.93 -5.20
C GLU A 57 -6.05 -7.43 -5.53
N ALA A 58 -5.37 -7.05 -6.61
CA ALA A 58 -5.10 -5.64 -6.94
C ALA A 58 -6.37 -4.80 -7.10
N LEU A 59 -7.48 -5.38 -7.58
CA LEU A 59 -8.75 -4.66 -7.72
C LEU A 59 -9.31 -4.25 -6.35
N ARG A 60 -9.28 -5.16 -5.36
CA ARG A 60 -9.69 -4.84 -3.98
C ARG A 60 -8.73 -3.84 -3.34
N GLY A 61 -7.43 -4.06 -3.53
CA GLY A 61 -6.40 -3.18 -2.95
C GLY A 61 -6.48 -1.75 -3.47
N LEU A 62 -6.81 -1.57 -4.75
CA LEU A 62 -6.94 -0.26 -5.39
C LEU A 62 -7.92 0.66 -4.65
N GLU A 63 -9.08 0.14 -4.22
CA GLU A 63 -10.09 0.95 -3.54
C GLU A 63 -9.58 1.56 -2.22
N PHE A 64 -8.71 0.84 -1.51
CA PHE A 64 -8.09 1.33 -0.28
C PHE A 64 -6.95 2.31 -0.57
N LEU A 65 -6.14 2.03 -1.59
CA LEU A 65 -5.01 2.88 -1.98
C LEU A 65 -5.47 4.23 -2.55
N GLU A 66 -6.57 4.26 -3.31
CA GLU A 66 -7.16 5.52 -3.78
C GLU A 66 -7.62 6.39 -2.59
N LYS A 67 -8.26 5.79 -1.58
CA LYS A 67 -8.67 6.50 -0.35
C LYS A 67 -7.46 7.01 0.42
N ALA A 68 -6.42 6.19 0.58
CA ALA A 68 -5.20 6.55 1.26
C ALA A 68 -4.51 7.74 0.55
N ALA A 69 -4.30 7.64 -0.77
CA ALA A 69 -3.64 8.69 -1.56
C ALA A 69 -4.41 10.01 -1.57
N ASN A 70 -5.74 9.97 -1.50
CA ASN A 70 -6.57 11.18 -1.38
C ASN A 70 -6.38 11.91 -0.05
N LYS A 71 -6.02 11.19 1.02
CA LYS A 71 -5.83 11.75 2.37
C LYS A 71 -4.36 12.03 2.69
N LEU A 72 -3.45 11.30 2.04
CA LEU A 72 -2.00 11.39 2.20
C LEU A 72 -1.34 11.72 0.85
N PRO A 73 -1.70 12.85 0.20
CA PRO A 73 -1.17 13.16 -1.11
C PRO A 73 0.35 13.36 -1.09
N ASP A 74 0.96 13.75 0.02
CA ASP A 74 2.40 14.05 0.03
C ASP A 74 3.27 12.87 0.48
N GLN A 75 2.66 11.70 0.74
CA GLN A 75 3.37 10.49 1.17
C GLN A 75 3.87 9.68 -0.05
N PRO A 76 5.19 9.58 -0.29
CA PRO A 76 5.72 8.93 -1.49
C PRO A 76 5.37 7.45 -1.62
N SER A 77 5.47 6.67 -0.53
CA SER A 77 5.15 5.24 -0.53
C SER A 77 3.68 4.97 -0.89
N VAL A 78 2.75 5.80 -0.39
CA VAL A 78 1.32 5.69 -0.71
C VAL A 78 1.08 5.89 -2.21
N ARG A 79 1.73 6.89 -2.82
CA ARG A 79 1.65 7.12 -4.27
C ARG A 79 2.26 5.98 -5.07
N TYR A 80 3.39 5.45 -4.61
CA TYR A 80 4.02 4.29 -5.26
C TYR A 80 3.11 3.06 -5.20
N HIS A 81 2.52 2.74 -4.04
CA HIS A 81 1.59 1.63 -3.89
C HIS A 81 0.40 1.78 -4.85
N LEU A 82 -0.19 2.98 -4.94
CA LEU A 82 -1.27 3.27 -5.87
C LEU A 82 -0.83 3.09 -7.34
N ALA A 83 0.35 3.58 -7.71
CA ALA A 83 0.90 3.39 -9.05
C ALA A 83 1.10 1.91 -9.40
N ALA A 84 1.66 1.13 -8.47
CA ALA A 84 1.87 -0.30 -8.63
C ALA A 84 0.56 -1.08 -8.76
N ALA A 85 -0.49 -0.67 -8.03
CA ALA A 85 -1.83 -1.22 -8.18
C ALA A 85 -2.41 -0.94 -9.56
N TYR A 86 -2.32 0.31 -10.04
CA TYR A 86 -2.75 0.66 -11.40
C TYR A 86 -1.99 -0.13 -12.46
N ALA A 87 -0.67 -0.28 -12.33
CA ALA A 87 0.14 -1.03 -13.27
C ALA A 87 -0.24 -2.52 -13.32
N LYS A 88 -0.45 -3.17 -12.16
CA LYS A 88 -0.93 -4.56 -12.08
C LYS A 88 -2.30 -4.77 -12.71
N LEU A 89 -3.14 -3.73 -12.72
CA LEU A 89 -4.46 -3.74 -13.37
C LEU A 89 -4.42 -3.32 -14.85
N GLY A 90 -3.23 -3.12 -15.43
CA GLY A 90 -3.06 -2.68 -16.82
C GLY A 90 -3.42 -1.22 -17.07
N ARG A 91 -3.70 -0.43 -16.02
CA ARG A 91 -4.04 1.00 -16.11
C ARG A 91 -2.76 1.84 -16.22
N LYS A 92 -2.02 1.66 -17.31
CA LYS A 92 -0.67 2.22 -17.52
C LYS A 92 -0.63 3.75 -17.35
N ASP A 93 -1.59 4.48 -17.91
CA ASP A 93 -1.57 5.95 -17.87
C ASP A 93 -1.74 6.49 -16.44
N ALA A 94 -2.65 5.91 -15.66
CA ALA A 94 -2.84 6.26 -14.25
C ALA A 94 -1.59 5.93 -13.40
N ALA A 95 -0.96 4.78 -13.67
CA ALA A 95 0.29 4.41 -13.00
C ALA A 95 1.41 5.43 -13.31
N ARG A 96 1.57 5.84 -14.58
CA ARG A 96 2.57 6.86 -14.95
C ARG A 96 2.31 8.19 -14.27
N GLN A 97 1.05 8.63 -14.20
CA GLN A 97 0.69 9.89 -13.55
C GLN A 97 1.07 9.91 -12.07
N GLU A 98 0.87 8.82 -11.33
CA GLU A 98 1.29 8.75 -9.93
C GLU A 98 2.82 8.69 -9.78
N LEU A 99 3.53 7.96 -10.65
CA LEU A 99 4.99 7.88 -10.62
C LEU A 99 5.67 9.20 -11.00
N GLN A 100 5.09 9.98 -11.90
CA GLN A 100 5.61 11.30 -12.26
C GLN A 100 5.61 12.27 -11.07
N LYS A 101 4.66 12.13 -10.14
CA LYS A 101 4.64 12.93 -8.89
C LYS A 101 5.77 12.57 -7.94
N LEU A 102 6.45 11.44 -8.17
CA LEU A 102 7.58 10.96 -7.38
C LEU A 102 8.95 11.31 -8.00
N ALA A 103 8.97 11.85 -9.23
CA ALA A 103 10.21 12.06 -9.98
C ALA A 103 11.22 13.00 -9.26
N ASP A 104 10.72 13.99 -8.52
CA ASP A 104 11.54 14.97 -7.79
C ASP A 104 11.74 14.61 -6.31
N VAL A 105 11.18 13.49 -5.83
CA VAL A 105 11.31 13.06 -4.43
C VAL A 105 12.69 12.43 -4.22
N SER A 106 13.51 13.08 -3.38
CA SER A 106 14.93 12.78 -3.27
C SER A 106 15.23 11.40 -2.66
N ALA A 107 14.40 10.93 -1.72
CA ALA A 107 14.56 9.64 -1.07
C ALA A 107 13.25 9.14 -0.45
N PHE A 108 12.88 7.89 -0.74
CA PHE A 108 11.82 7.13 -0.08
C PHE A 108 12.06 5.62 -0.28
N PRO A 109 11.43 4.73 0.51
CA PRO A 109 11.77 3.31 0.52
C PRO A 109 11.71 2.63 -0.86
N GLU A 110 10.73 2.98 -1.68
CA GLU A 110 10.46 2.36 -2.99
C GLU A 110 10.96 3.18 -4.18
N GLN A 111 11.94 4.06 -3.98
CA GLN A 111 12.41 4.98 -5.02
C GLN A 111 12.92 4.27 -6.28
N GLU A 112 13.69 3.21 -6.09
CA GLU A 112 14.27 2.44 -7.19
C GLU A 112 13.19 1.62 -7.91
N GLU A 113 12.25 1.03 -7.18
CA GLU A 113 11.11 0.31 -7.72
C GLU A 113 10.17 1.25 -8.50
N ALA A 114 9.92 2.46 -8.00
CA ALA A 114 9.14 3.48 -8.67
C ALA A 114 9.77 3.85 -10.03
N ARG A 115 11.09 4.06 -10.05
CA ARG A 115 11.85 4.35 -11.27
C ARG A 115 11.74 3.20 -12.28
N LYS A 116 12.02 1.97 -11.85
CA LYS A 116 11.94 0.77 -12.71
C LYS A 116 10.54 0.58 -13.29
N LEU A 117 9.52 0.79 -12.45
CA LEU A 117 8.14 0.69 -12.90
C LEU A 117 7.83 1.73 -13.96
N LEU A 118 8.24 2.99 -13.77
CA LEU A 118 8.03 4.06 -14.74
C LEU A 118 8.70 3.75 -16.08
N GLU A 119 9.93 3.26 -16.06
CA GLU A 119 10.67 2.83 -17.26
C GLU A 119 9.93 1.69 -18.00
N SER A 120 9.43 0.69 -17.26
CA SER A 120 8.68 -0.44 -17.84
C SER A 120 7.36 -0.03 -18.51
N LEU A 121 6.77 1.07 -18.07
CA LEU A 121 5.51 1.59 -18.60
C LEU A 121 5.70 2.40 -19.89
N GLY A 122 6.92 2.81 -20.22
CA GLY A 122 7.26 3.51 -21.47
C GLY A 122 7.58 2.58 -22.65
N GLN A 123 7.71 1.28 -22.39
CA GLN A 123 7.88 0.21 -23.39
C GLN A 123 6.52 -0.39 -23.79
#